data_AF-A0A353R4Z7-F1
#
_entry.id   AF-A0A353R4Z7-F1
#
_cell.length_a   1.000
_cell.length_b   1.000
_cell.length_c   1.000
_cell.angle_alpha   90.00
_cell.angle_beta   90.00
_cell.angle_gamma   90.00
#
_symmetry.space_group_name_H-M   'P 1'
#
loop_
_entity.id
_entity.type
_entity.pdbx_description
1 polymer ?
#
loop_
_entity_poly.entity_id
_entity_poly.type
_entity_poly.pdbx_seq_one_letter_code
_entity_poly.pdbx_strand_id
1 'polypeptide(L)' 'MRQSLDQLSERLGYRFRDPELLDAALTHRSFGRRNNERLEFLGDALLNFVIGWELYERC' A
#
# COMPACT_ATOMS: atom_id res chain seq x y z
N MET A 1 -11.71 -10.66 -9.19
CA MET A 1 -11.02 -9.64 -8.40
C MET A 1 -10.59 -10.14 -7.03
N ARG A 2 -11.49 -10.67 -6.18
CA ARG A 2 -11.16 -11.08 -4.79
C ARG A 2 -10.05 -12.14 -4.67
N GLN A 3 -10.04 -13.14 -5.55
CA GLN A 3 -8.95 -14.14 -5.61
C GLN A 3 -7.57 -13.53 -5.93
N SER A 4 -7.52 -12.44 -6.70
CA SER A 4 -6.27 -11.75 -7.02
C SER A 4 -5.72 -10.97 -5.82
N LEU A 5 -6.61 -10.46 -4.96
CA LEU A 5 -6.24 -9.77 -3.72
C LEU A 5 -5.68 -10.72 -2.67
N ASP A 6 -6.25 -11.93 -2.58
CA ASP A 6 -5.76 -12.98 -1.67
C ASP A 6 -4.36 -13.45 -2.09
N GLN A 7 -4.14 -13.71 -3.38
CA GLN A 7 -2.81 -14.07 -3.91
C GLN A 7 -1.77 -12.97 -3.68
N LEU A 8 -2.16 -11.69 -3.81
CA LEU A 8 -1.28 -10.57 -3.53
C LEU A 8 -0.94 -10.50 -2.03
N SER A 9 -1.94 -10.69 -1.16
CA SER A 9 -1.73 -10.70 0.30
C SER A 9 -0.79 -11.81 0.73
N GLU A 10 -0.89 -13.01 0.13
CA GLU A 10 0.04 -14.10 0.35
C GLU A 10 1.47 -13.75 -0.09
N ARG A 11 1.64 -13.16 -1.27
CA ARG A 11 2.97 -12.73 -1.77
C ARG A 11 3.59 -11.62 -0.93
N LEU A 12 2.78 -10.72 -0.38
CA LEU A 12 3.23 -9.67 0.54
C LEU A 12 3.54 -10.21 1.94
N GLY A 13 3.16 -11.46 2.24
CA GLY A 13 3.25 -12.01 3.60
C GLY A 13 2.40 -11.25 4.62
N TYR A 14 1.43 -10.47 4.16
CA TYR A 14 0.61 -9.60 4.98
C TYR A 14 -0.86 -9.70 4.60
N ARG A 15 -1.70 -10.09 5.56
CA ARG A 15 -3.14 -10.14 5.37
C ARG A 15 -3.77 -8.85 5.89
N PHE A 16 -4.33 -8.07 4.97
CA PHE A 16 -5.02 -6.83 5.32
C PHE A 16 -6.23 -7.11 6.21
N ARG A 17 -6.31 -6.40 7.34
CA ARG A 17 -7.47 -6.46 8.24
C ARG A 17 -8.75 -5.96 7.56
N ASP A 18 -8.61 -4.94 6.73
CA ASP A 18 -9.68 -4.42 5.89
C ASP A 18 -9.30 -4.63 4.41
N PRO A 19 -9.90 -5.62 3.73
CA PRO A 19 -9.59 -5.91 2.33
C PRO A 19 -10.01 -4.79 1.37
N GLU A 20 -10.91 -3.89 1.79
CA GLU A 20 -11.29 -2.72 0.99
C GLU A 20 -10.15 -1.69 0.89
N LEU A 21 -9.21 -1.69 1.84
CA LEU A 21 -8.00 -0.85 1.75
C LEU A 21 -7.09 -1.33 0.63
N LEU A 22 -6.94 -2.64 0.47
CA LEU A 22 -6.14 -3.21 -0.61
C LEU A 22 -6.78 -2.94 -1.97
N ASP A 23 -8.11 -3.07 -2.06
CA ASP A 23 -8.85 -2.75 -3.28
C ASP A 23 -8.72 -1.26 -3.67
N ALA A 24 -8.85 -0.36 -2.68
CA ALA A 24 -8.64 1.07 -2.89
C ALA A 24 -7.18 1.40 -3.31
N ALA A 25 -6.19 0.73 -2.73
CA ALA A 25 -4.77 0.92 -3.07
C ALA A 25 -4.43 0.49 -4.51
N LEU A 26 -5.16 -0.47 -5.07
CA LEU A 26 -4.99 -0.93 -6.45
C LEU A 26 -5.90 -0.19 -7.44
N THR A 27 -6.79 0.68 -6.96
CA THR A 27 -7.70 1.44 -7.81
C THR A 27 -7.06 2.75 -8.23
N HIS A 28 -6.78 2.88 -9.53
CA HIS A 28 -6.26 4.12 -10.11
C HIS A 28 -7.31 5.24 -10.10
N ARG A 29 -6.87 6.49 -9.94
CA ARG A 29 -7.73 7.70 -9.89
C ARG A 29 -8.71 7.85 -11.06
N SER A 30 -8.40 7.29 -12.22
CA SER A 30 -9.29 7.31 -13.40
C SER A 30 -10.53 6.44 -13.24
N PHE A 31 -10.53 5.47 -12.33
CA PHE A 31 -11.61 4.50 -12.17
C PHE A 31 -12.67 4.89 -11.12
N GLY A 32 -12.39 5.84 -10.22
CA GLY A 32 -13.40 6.23 -9.24
C GLY A 32 -12.95 7.22 -8.16
N ARG A 33 -13.93 7.60 -7.33
CA ARG A 33 -13.76 8.50 -6.16
C ARG A 33 -12.96 7.87 -5.02
N ARG A 34 -13.04 6.55 -4.85
CA ARG A 34 -12.23 5.79 -3.89
C ARG A 34 -11.05 5.22 -4.65
N ASN A 35 -9.92 5.92 -4.56
CA ASN A 35 -8.71 5.62 -5.31
C ASN A 35 -7.49 5.65 -4.40
N ASN A 36 -6.36 5.29 -4.98
CA ASN A 36 -5.09 5.16 -4.29
C ASN A 36 -4.41 6.50 -3.96
N GLU A 37 -4.85 7.65 -4.47
CA GLU A 37 -4.14 8.93 -4.37
C GLU A 37 -3.81 9.34 -2.92
N ARG A 38 -4.78 9.16 -2.01
CA ARG A 38 -4.59 9.44 -0.58
C ARG A 38 -3.66 8.43 0.10
N LEU A 39 -3.69 7.17 -0.33
CA LEU A 39 -2.85 6.11 0.21
C LEU A 39 -1.41 6.23 -0.32
N GLU A 40 -1.25 6.65 -1.57
CA GLU A 40 0.03 6.95 -2.21
C GLU A 40 0.74 8.10 -1.50
N PHE A 41 0.04 9.21 -1.25
CA PHE A 41 0.60 10.33 -0.51
C PHE A 41 1.09 9.93 0.90
N LEU A 42 0.31 9.12 1.62
CA LEU A 42 0.72 8.62 2.93
C LEU A 42 1.88 7.62 2.83
N GLY A 43 1.84 6.74 1.83
CA GLY A 43 2.85 5.71 1.58
C GLY A 43 4.21 6.29 1.23
N ASP A 44 4.25 7.38 0.46
CA ASP A 44 5.50 8.08 0.10
C ASP A 44 6.21 8.63 1.34
N ALA A 45 5.48 9.33 2.21
CA ALA A 45 6.03 9.85 3.46
C ALA A 45 6.53 8.73 4.38
N LEU A 46 5.77 7.63 4.49
CA LEU A 46 6.15 6.48 5.33
C LEU A 46 7.40 5.78 4.79
N LEU A 47 7.48 5.53 3.49
CA LEU A 47 8.62 4.87 2.86
C LEU A 47 9.88 5.74 2.98
N ASN A 48 9.76 7.04 2.75
CA ASN A 48 10.87 7.98 2.94
C ASN A 48 11.38 7.99 4.38
N PHE A 49 10.48 7.93 5.37
CA PHE A 49 10.88 7.82 6.77
C PHE A 49 11.64 6.52 7.05
N VAL A 50 11.09 5.36 6.63
CA VAL A 50 11.71 4.05 6.90
C VAL A 50 13.10 3.95 6.26
N ILE A 51 13.24 4.37 4.99
CA ILE A 51 14.52 4.37 4.30
C ILE A 51 15.49 5.37 4.94
N GLY A 52 15.02 6.56 5.31
CA GLY A 52 15.83 7.56 6.02
C GLY A 52 16.33 7.04 7.37
N TRP A 53 15.48 6.34 8.11
CA TRP A 53 15.85 5.69 9.37
C TRP A 53 16.90 4.60 9.16
N GLU A 54 16.70 3.71 8.20
CA GLU A 54 17.64 2.64 7.89
C GLU A 54 19.02 3.17 7.47
N LEU A 55 19.06 4.27 6.70
CA LEU A 55 20.32 4.95 6.36
C LEU A 55 20.97 5.59 7.59
N TYR A 56 20.19 6.21 8.46
CA TYR A 56 20.69 6.81 9.70
C TYR A 56 21.34 5.79 10.63
N GLU A 57 20.75 4.61 10.82
CA GLU A 57 21.32 3.57 11.70
C GLU A 57 22.55 2.87 11.13
N ARG A 58 22.75 2.91 9.81
CA ARG A 58 23.91 2.32 9.13
C ARG A 58 25.12 3.25 9.06
N CYS A 59 24.94 4.53 9.35
CA CYS A 59 26.00 5.53 9.45
C CYS A 59 26.67 5.51 10.81
#